data_AF-A0AAJ1Z8P7-F1
#
_entry.id   AF-A0AAJ1Z8P7-F1
#
_cell.length_a   1.000
_cell.length_b   1.000
_cell.length_c   1.000
_cell.angle_alpha   90.00
_cell.angle_beta   90.00
_cell.angle_gamma   90.00
#
_symmetry.space_group_name_H-M   'P 1'
#
loop_
_entity.id
_entity.type
_entity.pdbx_description
1 polymer ?
#
loop_
_entity_poly.entity_id
_entity_poly.type
_entity_poly.pdbx_seq_one_letter_code
_entity_poly.pdbx_strand_id
1 'polypeptide(L)'
;MKDRDVIAEIQEKRKRSFGKYMAGRSELQDIDLALECRGDSSVFNSLSIVGIAACIEVSVRKAIEKLVDDGAPYIDRVDKLRNKLHFDLRLTKALSDREITFGNLVSHLLPISSLSDIASHLETLLNGNGVSKSLATWLSEIQPFVESEDEALSSEDLFEDSIRRGRDFDSFAMRPVTFPLDNVSAIFADIEKIFVIRHIVAHEADFSVTTLQQIDALLGSATKFTSAIYELVEQTLHPEQPRSAVRISIRDARQVQQFYETIIGRENEAMRAMARRGESGFSGIGHLQRTSRAFSNYVDEEVRLVTANSRARDLCNLRTLKTNARRSLYEHRYDRLTNFIDDEVAINDFILDYFANDIAAQ
;
A
#
# COMPACT_ATOMS: atom_id res chain seq x y z
N MET A 1 31.89 -13.41 3.60
CA MET A 1 30.41 -13.37 3.72
C MET A 1 29.87 -12.97 2.36
N LYS A 2 28.91 -13.72 1.82
CA LYS A 2 28.25 -13.37 0.56
C LYS A 2 27.51 -12.05 0.79
N ASP A 3 27.72 -11.03 -0.06
CA ASP A 3 26.92 -9.82 0.01
C ASP A 3 25.44 -10.21 -0.07
N ARG A 4 24.65 -9.72 0.89
CA ARG A 4 23.21 -9.93 0.94
C ARG A 4 22.57 -9.28 -0.30
N ASP A 5 21.85 -10.06 -1.10
CA ASP A 5 21.09 -9.52 -2.22
C ASP A 5 19.76 -8.96 -1.72
N VAL A 6 19.79 -7.70 -1.28
CA VAL A 6 18.64 -7.00 -0.68
C VAL A 6 17.45 -6.92 -1.65
N ILE A 7 17.72 -6.75 -2.95
CA ILE A 7 16.68 -6.65 -3.98
C ILE A 7 15.92 -7.98 -4.07
N ALA A 8 16.64 -9.11 -4.17
CA ALA A 8 16.03 -10.42 -4.23
C ALA A 8 15.23 -10.74 -2.95
N GLU A 9 15.74 -10.39 -1.76
CA GLU A 9 15.02 -10.58 -0.50
C GLU A 9 13.69 -9.78 -0.45
N ILE A 10 13.70 -8.52 -0.88
CA ILE A 10 12.50 -7.68 -0.94
C ILE A 10 11.49 -8.26 -1.93
N GLN A 11 11.94 -8.60 -3.14
CA GLN A 11 11.08 -9.18 -4.18
C GLN A 11 10.46 -10.50 -3.73
N GLU A 12 11.23 -11.36 -3.06
CA GLU A 12 10.72 -12.63 -2.55
C GLU A 12 9.66 -12.41 -1.46
N LYS A 13 9.92 -11.53 -0.49
CA LYS A 13 8.94 -11.17 0.54
C LYS A 13 7.65 -10.61 -0.08
N ARG A 14 7.76 -9.74 -1.09
CA ARG A 14 6.60 -9.20 -1.81
C ARG A 14 5.82 -10.29 -2.54
N LYS A 15 6.49 -11.23 -3.22
CA LYS A 15 5.83 -12.38 -3.86
C LYS A 15 5.05 -13.22 -2.87
N ARG A 16 5.60 -13.48 -1.67
CA ARG A 16 4.91 -14.26 -0.61
C ARG A 16 3.74 -13.51 0.05
N SER A 17 3.77 -12.18 0.04
CA SER A 17 2.75 -11.32 0.65
C SER A 17 1.80 -10.67 -0.36
N PHE A 18 1.96 -10.99 -1.65
CA PHE A 18 1.18 -10.38 -2.74
C PHE A 18 -0.32 -10.62 -2.53
N GLY A 19 -1.11 -9.54 -2.52
CA GLY A 19 -2.56 -9.60 -2.30
C GLY A 19 -3.02 -9.59 -0.85
N LYS A 20 -2.12 -9.53 0.14
CA LYS A 20 -2.48 -9.39 1.56
C LYS A 20 -2.50 -7.91 1.97
N TYR A 21 -3.66 -7.26 1.83
CA TYR A 21 -3.86 -5.83 2.15
C TYR A 21 -3.55 -5.47 3.62
N MET A 22 -3.61 -6.46 4.52
CA MET A 22 -3.42 -6.31 5.97
C MET A 22 -2.40 -7.32 6.53
N ALA A 23 -1.27 -7.48 5.84
CA ALA A 23 -0.22 -8.39 6.27
C ALA A 23 0.22 -8.08 7.72
N GLY A 24 0.22 -9.09 8.59
CA GLY A 24 0.40 -8.97 10.03
C GLY A 24 -0.93 -9.07 10.79
N ARG A 25 -1.94 -8.26 10.45
CA ARG A 25 -3.24 -8.29 11.17
C ARG A 25 -4.06 -9.54 10.84
N SER A 26 -4.10 -9.96 9.57
CA SER A 26 -4.79 -11.20 9.20
C SER A 26 -4.12 -12.42 9.85
N GLU A 27 -2.80 -12.45 9.91
CA GLU A 27 -2.06 -13.52 10.58
C GLU A 27 -2.27 -13.53 12.11
N LEU A 28 -2.45 -12.36 12.76
CA LEU A 28 -2.85 -12.32 14.18
C LEU A 28 -4.22 -12.97 14.41
N GLN A 29 -5.18 -12.79 13.50
CA GLN A 29 -6.48 -13.46 13.60
C GLN A 29 -6.36 -14.97 13.41
N ASP A 30 -5.54 -15.41 12.45
CA ASP A 30 -5.25 -16.85 12.26
C ASP A 30 -4.62 -17.47 13.52
N ILE A 31 -3.73 -16.73 14.20
CA ILE A 31 -3.14 -17.14 15.48
C ILE A 31 -4.21 -17.21 16.57
N ASP A 32 -5.09 -16.23 16.68
CA ASP A 32 -6.19 -16.20 17.66
C ASP A 32 -7.09 -17.43 17.51
N LEU A 33 -7.57 -17.68 16.28
CA LEU A 33 -8.40 -18.85 15.95
C LEU A 33 -7.67 -20.17 16.25
N ALA A 34 -6.37 -20.24 15.99
CA ALA A 34 -5.58 -21.43 16.28
C ALA A 34 -5.40 -21.68 17.79
N LEU A 35 -5.32 -20.61 18.59
CA LEU A 35 -5.25 -20.69 20.06
C LEU A 35 -6.58 -21.16 20.66
N GLU A 36 -7.72 -20.75 20.10
CA GLU A 36 -9.03 -21.23 20.56
C GLU A 36 -9.25 -22.72 20.27
N CYS A 37 -8.76 -23.20 19.14
CA CYS A 37 -8.96 -24.58 18.72
C CYS A 37 -8.03 -25.57 19.44
N ARG A 38 -6.98 -25.09 20.14
CA ARG A 38 -5.96 -25.94 20.75
C ARG A 38 -5.95 -25.80 22.27
N GLY A 39 -5.79 -26.93 22.96
CA GLY A 39 -5.57 -26.94 24.41
C GLY A 39 -4.20 -26.34 24.80
N ASP A 40 -4.00 -26.13 26.10
CA ASP A 40 -2.80 -25.50 26.65
C ASP A 40 -1.53 -26.34 26.37
N SER A 41 -0.60 -25.79 25.59
CA SER A 41 0.69 -26.40 25.27
C SER A 41 1.76 -25.32 25.31
N SER A 42 2.72 -25.45 26.24
CA SER A 42 3.80 -24.46 26.44
C SER A 42 4.62 -24.19 25.16
N VAL A 43 4.88 -25.23 24.35
CA VAL A 43 5.57 -25.09 23.06
C VAL A 43 4.73 -24.31 22.05
N PHE A 44 3.46 -24.69 21.88
CA PHE A 44 2.58 -23.98 20.96
C PHE A 44 2.41 -22.52 21.37
N ASN A 45 2.19 -22.30 22.66
CA ASN A 45 2.08 -21.00 23.28
C ASN A 45 3.30 -20.10 22.96
N SER A 46 4.50 -20.60 23.26
CA SER A 46 5.74 -19.87 23.03
C SER A 46 6.00 -19.58 21.55
N LEU A 47 5.69 -20.52 20.66
CA LEU A 47 5.81 -20.31 19.21
C LEU A 47 4.77 -19.30 18.69
N SER A 48 3.56 -19.27 19.26
CA SER A 48 2.55 -18.26 18.94
C SER A 48 3.04 -16.85 19.29
N ILE A 49 3.76 -16.66 20.39
CA ILE A 49 4.39 -15.35 20.70
C ILE A 49 5.43 -14.94 19.66
N VAL A 50 6.24 -15.89 19.15
CA VAL A 50 7.17 -15.60 18.05
C VAL A 50 6.40 -15.17 16.79
N GLY A 51 5.28 -15.82 16.50
CA GLY A 51 4.37 -15.43 15.42
C GLY A 51 3.78 -14.04 15.61
N ILE A 52 3.32 -13.71 16.82
CA ILE A 52 2.76 -12.40 17.18
C ILE A 52 3.82 -11.30 17.01
N ALA A 53 5.04 -11.52 17.49
CA ALA A 53 6.16 -10.59 17.29
C ALA A 53 6.42 -10.33 15.80
N ALA A 54 6.46 -11.40 14.98
CA ALA A 54 6.64 -11.26 13.54
C ALA A 54 5.49 -10.48 12.87
N CYS A 55 4.25 -10.64 13.34
CA CYS A 55 3.10 -9.88 12.85
C CYS A 55 3.22 -8.39 13.18
N ILE A 56 3.68 -8.04 14.38
CA ILE A 56 3.98 -6.66 14.77
C ILE A 56 5.08 -6.09 13.86
N GLU A 57 6.18 -6.82 13.67
CA GLU A 57 7.28 -6.40 12.79
C GLU A 57 6.79 -6.09 11.38
N VAL A 58 6.03 -7.00 10.77
CA VAL A 58 5.49 -6.81 9.41
C VAL A 58 4.55 -5.61 9.34
N SER A 59 3.67 -5.44 10.34
CA SER A 59 2.72 -4.32 10.41
C SER A 59 3.45 -2.98 10.48
N VAL A 60 4.49 -2.88 11.32
CA VAL A 60 5.31 -1.66 11.44
C VAL A 60 6.12 -1.41 10.16
N ARG A 61 6.69 -2.44 9.52
CA ARG A 61 7.35 -2.26 8.21
C ARG A 61 6.40 -1.69 7.17
N LYS A 62 5.16 -2.19 7.13
CA LYS A 62 4.15 -1.69 6.19
C LYS A 62 3.74 -0.25 6.48
N ALA A 63 3.65 0.14 7.76
CA ALA A 63 3.42 1.53 8.14
C ALA A 63 4.56 2.45 7.64
N ILE A 64 5.82 2.06 7.89
CA ILE A 64 6.99 2.82 7.43
C ILE A 64 7.05 2.88 5.90
N GLU A 65 6.82 1.76 5.21
CA GLU A 65 6.77 1.70 3.75
C GLU A 65 5.76 2.69 3.18
N LYS A 66 4.52 2.68 3.71
CA LYS A 66 3.46 3.60 3.29
C LYS A 66 3.83 5.07 3.50
N LEU A 67 4.31 5.43 4.69
CA LEU A 67 4.70 6.80 4.99
C LEU A 67 5.79 7.28 4.03
N VAL A 68 6.82 6.47 3.79
CA VAL A 68 7.94 6.85 2.93
C VAL A 68 7.53 6.93 1.45
N ASP A 69 6.71 5.99 0.97
CA ASP A 69 6.25 5.97 -0.42
C ASP A 69 5.22 7.05 -0.74
N ASP A 70 4.54 7.63 0.26
CA ASP A 70 3.70 8.83 0.10
C ASP A 70 4.54 10.07 -0.28
N GLY A 71 5.85 10.06 0.00
CA GLY A 71 6.80 11.08 -0.43
C GLY A 71 7.07 12.12 0.65
N ALA A 72 7.22 13.39 0.24
CA ALA A 72 7.49 14.48 1.18
C ALA A 72 6.26 14.73 2.07
N PRO A 73 6.44 14.94 3.39
CA PRO A 73 7.71 15.21 4.08
C PRO A 73 8.41 13.97 4.67
N TYR A 74 7.88 12.76 4.47
CA TYR A 74 8.38 11.55 5.13
C TYR A 74 9.69 11.06 4.53
N ILE A 75 9.82 11.07 3.21
CA ILE A 75 11.06 10.69 2.52
C ILE A 75 12.23 11.58 2.95
N ASP A 76 11.99 12.88 3.13
CA ASP A 76 13.00 13.86 3.58
C ASP A 76 13.47 13.59 5.03
N ARG A 77 12.68 12.86 5.82
CA ARG A 77 13.01 12.51 7.21
C ARG A 77 13.78 11.20 7.31
N VAL A 78 13.89 10.43 6.23
CA VAL A 78 14.62 9.14 6.21
C VAL A 78 16.09 9.33 6.56
N ASP A 79 16.70 10.45 6.17
CA ASP A 79 18.10 10.77 6.50
C ASP A 79 18.37 10.90 8.01
N LYS A 80 17.32 11.12 8.81
CA LYS A 80 17.42 11.20 10.28
C LYS A 80 17.38 9.81 10.94
N LEU A 81 17.06 8.76 10.20
CA LEU A 81 17.04 7.39 10.71
C LEU A 81 18.48 6.88 10.88
N ARG A 82 18.70 6.03 11.89
CA ARG A 82 20.05 5.59 12.32
C ARG A 82 20.86 4.84 11.26
N ASN A 83 20.23 4.40 10.16
CA ASN A 83 20.87 3.62 9.11
C ASN A 83 21.20 4.50 7.90
N LYS A 84 22.50 4.75 7.67
CA LYS A 84 22.95 5.34 6.41
C LYS A 84 22.61 4.37 5.27
N LEU A 85 21.67 4.74 4.42
CA LEU A 85 21.33 3.99 3.21
C LEU A 85 22.54 4.00 2.28
N HIS A 86 23.11 2.84 2.01
CA HIS A 86 24.15 2.71 1.00
C HIS A 86 23.48 2.42 -0.35
N PHE A 87 23.58 3.38 -1.28
CA PHE A 87 23.08 3.21 -2.64
C PHE A 87 24.20 2.66 -3.53
N ASP A 88 23.99 1.48 -4.09
CA ASP A 88 24.81 0.96 -5.19
C ASP A 88 24.08 1.06 -6.54
N LEU A 89 24.80 0.89 -7.65
CA LEU A 89 24.22 0.98 -8.99
C LEU A 89 23.09 -0.03 -9.23
N ARG A 90 23.13 -1.22 -8.60
CA ARG A 90 22.07 -2.24 -8.76
C ARG A 90 20.79 -1.77 -8.09
N LEU A 91 20.90 -1.19 -6.91
CA LEU A 91 19.79 -0.67 -6.13
C LEU A 91 19.21 0.59 -6.77
N THR A 92 20.04 1.50 -7.28
CA THR A 92 19.58 2.65 -8.08
C THR A 92 18.82 2.20 -9.32
N LYS A 93 19.33 1.18 -10.03
CA LYS A 93 18.63 0.60 -11.18
C LYS A 93 17.29 -0.02 -10.77
N ALA A 94 17.25 -0.82 -9.71
CA ALA A 94 16.00 -1.45 -9.24
C ALA A 94 14.93 -0.43 -8.81
N LEU A 95 15.34 0.71 -8.25
CA LEU A 95 14.44 1.83 -7.95
C LEU A 95 13.94 2.52 -9.24
N SER A 96 14.85 2.78 -10.19
CA SER A 96 14.53 3.39 -11.49
C SER A 96 13.56 2.52 -12.29
N ASP A 97 13.81 1.21 -12.31
CA ASP A 97 13.00 0.21 -13.02
C ASP A 97 11.69 -0.12 -12.24
N ARG A 98 11.45 0.53 -11.10
CA ARG A 98 10.29 0.32 -10.20
C ARG A 98 10.13 -1.12 -9.72
N GLU A 99 11.22 -1.89 -9.67
CA GLU A 99 11.22 -3.25 -9.13
C GLU A 99 10.97 -3.26 -7.61
N ILE A 100 11.46 -2.23 -6.93
CA ILE A 100 11.23 -1.94 -5.50
C ILE A 100 10.94 -0.45 -5.33
N THR A 101 10.25 -0.09 -4.26
CA THR A 101 10.03 1.32 -3.87
C THR A 101 11.05 1.78 -2.81
N PHE A 102 11.15 3.09 -2.58
CA PHE A 102 11.98 3.62 -1.49
C PHE A 102 11.48 3.14 -0.12
N GLY A 103 10.16 3.10 0.08
CA GLY A 103 9.53 2.56 1.27
C GLY A 103 9.85 1.08 1.47
N ASN A 104 9.89 0.26 0.41
CA ASN A 104 10.33 -1.14 0.52
C ASN A 104 11.76 -1.24 1.05
N LEU A 105 12.66 -0.41 0.52
CA LEU A 105 14.06 -0.42 0.91
C LEU A 105 14.23 0.03 2.37
N VAL A 106 13.70 1.20 2.72
CA VAL A 106 13.83 1.79 4.05
C VAL A 106 13.23 0.86 5.09
N SER A 107 11.98 0.43 4.90
CA SER A 107 11.32 -0.46 5.85
C SER A 107 12.01 -1.81 6.00
N HIS A 108 12.71 -2.34 4.98
CA HIS A 108 13.46 -3.60 5.08
C HIS A 108 14.79 -3.45 5.86
N LEU A 109 15.44 -2.29 5.75
CA LEU A 109 16.73 -2.05 6.39
C LEU A 109 16.64 -1.66 7.87
N LEU A 110 15.50 -1.12 8.31
CA LEU A 110 15.34 -0.72 9.71
C LEU A 110 15.22 -1.94 10.64
N PRO A 111 15.92 -1.94 11.80
CA PRO A 111 15.68 -2.93 12.83
C PRO A 111 14.29 -2.72 13.43
N ILE A 112 13.58 -3.80 13.71
CA ILE A 112 12.29 -3.76 14.40
C ILE A 112 12.33 -4.91 15.39
N SER A 113 13.10 -4.73 16.46
CA SER A 113 13.38 -5.79 17.44
C SER A 113 12.90 -5.44 18.85
N SER A 114 12.42 -4.22 19.04
CA SER A 114 11.95 -3.69 20.31
C SER A 114 10.93 -2.58 20.10
N LEU A 115 10.17 -2.26 21.14
CA LEU A 115 9.30 -1.09 21.14
C LEU A 115 10.09 0.22 20.95
N SER A 116 11.31 0.30 21.50
CA SER A 116 12.16 1.49 21.34
C SER A 116 12.56 1.73 19.88
N ASP A 117 12.89 0.67 19.14
CA ASP A 117 13.15 0.76 17.70
C ASP A 117 11.92 1.29 16.95
N ILE A 118 10.75 0.71 17.24
CA ILE A 118 9.48 1.09 16.60
C ILE A 118 9.15 2.56 16.87
N ALA A 119 9.18 2.97 18.15
CA ALA A 119 8.91 4.34 18.57
C ALA A 119 9.87 5.31 17.91
N SER A 120 11.18 5.04 17.96
CA SER A 120 12.19 5.92 17.35
C SER A 120 11.97 6.11 15.85
N HIS A 121 11.65 5.05 15.11
CA HIS A 121 11.45 5.14 13.66
C HIS A 121 10.17 5.90 13.31
N LEU A 122 9.05 5.56 13.93
CA LEU A 122 7.77 6.20 13.63
C LEU A 122 7.73 7.65 14.11
N GLU A 123 8.27 7.96 15.29
CA GLU A 123 8.39 9.34 15.76
C GLU A 123 9.26 10.19 14.83
N THR A 124 10.37 9.63 14.31
CA THR A 124 11.22 10.34 13.34
C THR A 124 10.46 10.66 12.05
N LEU A 125 9.66 9.71 11.56
CA LEU A 125 8.89 9.89 10.33
C LEU A 125 7.68 10.80 10.53
N LEU A 126 6.98 10.72 11.66
CA LEU A 126 5.74 11.47 11.90
C LEU A 126 5.99 12.88 12.44
N ASN A 127 7.00 13.08 13.29
CA ASN A 127 7.28 14.38 13.88
C ASN A 127 7.95 15.31 12.85
N GLY A 128 7.28 16.43 12.55
CA GLY A 128 7.80 17.51 11.72
C GLY A 128 8.64 18.53 12.51
N ASN A 129 9.08 19.59 11.84
CA ASN A 129 9.96 20.63 12.42
C ASN A 129 9.27 21.59 13.41
N GLY A 130 8.09 21.25 13.97
CA GLY A 130 7.28 22.18 14.76
C GLY A 130 6.72 21.63 16.08
N VAL A 131 6.44 20.33 16.18
CA VAL A 131 5.98 19.67 17.42
C VAL A 131 6.47 18.23 17.41
N SER A 132 7.17 17.82 18.47
CA SER A 132 7.56 16.43 18.71
C SER A 132 6.54 15.78 19.62
N LYS A 133 5.82 14.77 19.11
CA LYS A 133 4.91 13.93 19.90
C LYS A 133 5.53 12.54 20.09
N SER A 134 5.36 11.96 21.27
CA SER A 134 5.72 10.56 21.47
C SER A 134 4.76 9.65 20.69
N LEU A 135 5.19 8.44 20.34
CA LEU A 135 4.32 7.45 19.71
C LEU A 135 3.13 7.13 20.62
N ALA A 136 3.33 7.10 21.95
CA ALA A 136 2.25 6.88 22.89
C ALA A 136 1.15 7.97 22.76
N THR A 137 1.57 9.24 22.64
CA THR A 137 0.67 10.38 22.41
C THR A 137 -0.08 10.22 21.08
N TRP A 138 0.65 9.92 19.99
CA TRP A 138 0.04 9.68 18.68
C TRP A 138 -1.06 8.61 18.74
N LEU A 139 -0.76 7.47 19.38
CA LEU A 139 -1.71 6.35 19.46
C LEU A 139 -2.91 6.64 20.37
N SER A 140 -2.73 7.44 21.42
CA SER A 140 -3.82 7.85 22.31
C SER A 140 -4.79 8.85 21.68
N GLU A 141 -4.34 9.61 20.68
CA GLU A 141 -5.14 10.65 20.01
C GLU A 141 -5.93 10.13 18.81
N ILE A 142 -5.68 8.89 18.36
CA ILE A 142 -6.40 8.28 17.23
C ILE A 142 -7.89 8.29 17.52
N GLN A 143 -8.65 8.83 16.58
CA GLN A 143 -10.12 8.85 16.68
C GLN A 143 -10.71 7.68 15.89
N PRO A 144 -11.91 7.18 16.25
CA PRO A 144 -12.68 6.34 15.34
C PRO A 144 -12.90 7.06 14.02
N PHE A 145 -12.57 6.40 12.91
CA PHE A 145 -12.96 6.93 11.61
C PHE A 145 -14.46 6.77 11.41
N VAL A 146 -15.15 7.88 11.17
CA VAL A 146 -16.58 7.89 10.83
C VAL A 146 -16.70 8.03 9.32
N GLU A 147 -17.18 6.96 8.69
CA GLU A 147 -17.49 6.97 7.25
C GLU A 147 -18.50 8.07 6.93
N SER A 148 -18.10 9.02 6.08
CA SER A 148 -18.98 10.11 5.63
C SER A 148 -20.21 9.55 4.92
N GLU A 149 -21.34 10.25 4.94
CA GLU A 149 -22.45 9.86 4.06
C GLU A 149 -22.04 10.15 2.61
N ASP A 150 -21.94 9.10 1.79
CA ASP A 150 -21.65 9.23 0.35
C ASP A 150 -22.97 9.00 -0.39
N GLU A 151 -23.60 10.10 -0.80
CA GLU A 151 -24.86 10.10 -1.56
C GLU A 151 -24.75 9.35 -2.89
N ALA A 152 -23.52 9.12 -3.39
CA ALA A 152 -23.28 8.45 -4.65
C ALA A 152 -23.10 6.92 -4.50
N LEU A 153 -23.38 6.35 -3.32
CA LEU A 153 -23.51 4.90 -3.14
C LEU A 153 -24.89 4.42 -3.61
N SER A 154 -24.92 3.37 -4.43
CA SER A 154 -26.19 2.75 -4.84
C SER A 154 -26.84 1.99 -3.66
N SER A 155 -28.12 1.65 -3.78
CA SER A 155 -28.81 0.81 -2.80
C SER A 155 -28.16 -0.56 -2.64
N GLU A 156 -27.61 -1.12 -3.72
CA GLU A 156 -26.85 -2.36 -3.70
C GLU A 156 -25.52 -2.19 -2.96
N ASP A 157 -24.82 -1.06 -3.16
CA ASP A 157 -23.58 -0.75 -2.45
C ASP A 157 -23.82 -0.55 -0.96
N LEU A 158 -24.89 0.16 -0.57
CA LEU A 158 -25.28 0.34 0.82
C LEU A 158 -25.71 -0.98 1.48
N PHE A 159 -26.36 -1.87 0.73
CA PHE A 159 -26.71 -3.20 1.22
C PHE A 159 -25.46 -4.07 1.39
N GLU A 160 -24.52 -4.07 0.44
CA GLU A 160 -23.26 -4.79 0.58
C GLU A 160 -22.41 -4.22 1.72
N ASP A 161 -22.31 -2.89 1.83
CA ASP A 161 -21.60 -2.19 2.90
C ASP A 161 -22.26 -2.48 4.25
N SER A 162 -23.59 -2.51 4.37
CA SER A 162 -24.26 -2.87 5.63
C SER A 162 -24.13 -4.35 5.98
N ILE A 163 -24.16 -5.27 5.00
CA ILE A 163 -23.86 -6.70 5.23
C ILE A 163 -22.43 -6.87 5.68
N ARG A 164 -21.49 -6.16 5.04
CA ARG A 164 -20.08 -6.22 5.41
C ARG A 164 -19.81 -5.51 6.71
N ARG A 165 -20.55 -4.47 7.08
CA ARG A 165 -20.48 -3.83 8.41
C ARG A 165 -21.12 -4.67 9.51
N GLY A 166 -22.23 -5.32 9.22
CA GLY A 166 -22.83 -6.33 10.10
C GLY A 166 -22.03 -7.65 10.15
N ARG A 167 -21.09 -7.82 9.21
CA ARG A 167 -20.05 -8.85 9.17
C ARG A 167 -18.65 -8.22 9.25
N ASP A 168 -18.52 -7.06 9.89
CA ASP A 168 -17.27 -6.29 9.76
C ASP A 168 -16.13 -7.11 10.30
N PHE A 169 -14.94 -6.79 9.84
CA PHE A 169 -13.72 -7.35 10.39
C PHE A 169 -13.65 -7.17 11.92
N ASP A 170 -14.38 -6.23 12.52
CA ASP A 170 -14.54 -6.09 13.97
C ASP A 170 -15.64 -7.00 14.57
N SER A 171 -16.63 -7.46 13.79
CA SER A 171 -17.62 -8.44 14.24
C SER A 171 -17.13 -9.90 14.13
N PHE A 172 -16.11 -10.16 13.30
CA PHE A 172 -15.42 -11.46 13.20
C PHE A 172 -13.98 -11.44 13.75
N ALA A 173 -13.41 -10.26 14.04
CA ALA A 173 -12.25 -10.24 14.91
C ALA A 173 -12.71 -10.77 16.26
N MET A 174 -12.07 -11.83 16.72
CA MET A 174 -12.15 -12.26 18.11
C MET A 174 -11.97 -11.09 19.10
N ARG A 175 -11.27 -10.02 18.65
CA ARG A 175 -10.89 -8.85 19.45
C ARG A 175 -11.16 -7.55 18.67
N PRO A 176 -12.39 -6.99 18.71
CA PRO A 176 -12.67 -5.68 18.15
C PRO A 176 -11.79 -4.62 18.82
N VAL A 177 -11.29 -3.67 18.03
CA VAL A 177 -10.49 -2.55 18.53
C VAL A 177 -11.33 -1.29 18.49
N THR A 178 -11.54 -0.69 19.65
CA THR A 178 -12.21 0.61 19.77
C THR A 178 -11.19 1.72 19.89
N PHE A 179 -11.49 2.86 19.26
CA PHE A 179 -10.73 4.09 19.41
C PHE A 179 -11.54 5.13 20.20
N PRO A 180 -10.90 6.10 20.88
CA PRO A 180 -9.45 6.16 21.13
C PRO A 180 -8.95 4.97 21.96
N LEU A 181 -7.66 4.67 21.85
CA LEU A 181 -7.07 3.56 22.61
C LEU A 181 -7.02 3.89 24.10
N ASP A 182 -7.66 3.07 24.91
CA ASP A 182 -7.49 3.10 26.36
C ASP A 182 -6.12 2.51 26.75
N ASN A 183 -5.47 3.14 27.74
CA ASN A 183 -4.28 2.62 28.44
C ASN A 183 -3.13 2.19 27.51
N VAL A 184 -2.68 3.11 26.64
CA VAL A 184 -1.54 2.90 25.72
C VAL A 184 -0.28 2.41 26.45
N SER A 185 -0.04 2.85 27.70
CA SER A 185 1.09 2.41 28.51
C SER A 185 1.09 0.90 28.79
N ALA A 186 -0.07 0.30 29.06
CA ALA A 186 -0.18 -1.15 29.24
C ALA A 186 0.06 -1.91 27.93
N ILE A 187 -0.49 -1.40 26.82
CA ILE A 187 -0.23 -1.96 25.48
C ILE A 187 1.27 -1.97 25.21
N PHE A 188 1.97 -0.87 25.50
CA PHE A 188 3.41 -0.75 25.28
C PHE A 188 4.22 -1.74 26.12
N ALA A 189 3.88 -1.89 27.40
CA ALA A 189 4.52 -2.88 28.27
C ALA A 189 4.33 -4.31 27.72
N ASP A 190 3.15 -4.62 27.17
CA ASP A 190 2.88 -5.91 26.54
C ASP A 190 3.67 -6.11 25.23
N ILE A 191 3.77 -5.08 24.38
CA ILE A 191 4.60 -5.14 23.15
C ILE A 191 6.07 -5.38 23.50
N GLU A 192 6.60 -4.68 24.51
CA GLU A 192 7.97 -4.89 24.99
C GLU A 192 8.15 -6.32 25.51
N LYS A 193 7.20 -6.83 26.29
CA LYS A 193 7.21 -8.20 26.80
C LYS A 193 7.17 -9.25 25.68
N ILE A 194 6.41 -9.02 24.60
CA ILE A 194 6.38 -9.89 23.42
C ILE A 194 7.77 -10.03 22.81
N PHE A 195 8.50 -8.92 22.62
CA PHE A 195 9.86 -8.97 22.06
C PHE A 195 10.85 -9.67 22.99
N VAL A 196 10.74 -9.48 24.31
CA VAL A 196 11.56 -10.21 25.31
C VAL A 196 11.28 -11.71 25.24
N ILE A 197 10.01 -12.13 25.26
CA ILE A 197 9.66 -13.55 25.15
C ILE A 197 10.14 -14.13 23.82
N ARG A 198 9.94 -13.42 22.70
CA ARG A 198 10.46 -13.85 21.39
C ARG A 198 11.97 -14.02 21.41
N HIS A 199 12.71 -13.17 22.11
CA HIS A 199 14.16 -13.34 22.26
C HIS A 199 14.49 -14.66 22.97
N ILE A 200 13.88 -14.91 24.12
CA ILE A 200 14.11 -16.12 24.92
C ILE A 200 13.73 -17.38 24.12
N VAL A 201 12.53 -17.41 23.52
CA VAL A 201 12.07 -18.57 22.75
C VAL A 201 12.95 -18.83 21.53
N ALA A 202 13.33 -17.79 20.78
CA ALA A 202 14.05 -17.95 19.52
C ALA A 202 15.56 -18.17 19.70
N HIS A 203 16.17 -17.58 20.73
CA HIS A 203 17.63 -17.60 20.92
C HIS A 203 18.07 -18.47 22.10
N GLU A 204 17.22 -18.71 23.10
CA GLU A 204 17.53 -19.53 24.28
C GLU A 204 16.75 -20.87 24.28
N ALA A 205 15.79 -21.03 23.37
CA ALA A 205 14.97 -22.25 23.22
C ALA A 205 14.20 -22.66 24.49
N ASP A 206 13.85 -21.69 25.35
CA ASP A 206 12.96 -21.93 26.50
C ASP A 206 11.50 -21.68 26.09
N PHE A 207 10.73 -22.77 26.06
CA PHE A 207 9.32 -22.78 25.69
C PHE A 207 8.37 -22.77 26.89
N SER A 208 8.88 -22.62 28.12
CA SER A 208 8.07 -22.61 29.35
C SER A 208 7.74 -21.20 29.85
N VAL A 209 8.16 -20.18 29.10
CA VAL A 209 8.15 -18.76 29.50
C VAL A 209 6.79 -18.09 29.48
N THR A 210 5.75 -18.72 28.92
CA THR A 210 4.43 -18.11 28.81
C THR A 210 3.29 -19.11 28.95
N THR A 211 2.17 -18.64 29.51
CA THR A 211 0.93 -19.40 29.67
C THR A 211 -0.12 -18.96 28.65
N LEU A 212 -1.12 -19.80 28.39
CA LEU A 212 -2.23 -19.45 27.49
C LEU A 212 -2.94 -18.14 27.90
N GLN A 213 -3.15 -17.93 29.20
CA GLN A 213 -3.75 -16.70 29.71
C GLN A 213 -2.90 -15.45 29.42
N GLN A 214 -1.56 -15.57 29.53
CA GLN A 214 -0.67 -14.47 29.20
C GLN A 214 -0.67 -14.18 27.70
N ILE A 215 -0.73 -15.21 26.86
CA ILE A 215 -0.82 -15.04 25.41
C ILE A 215 -2.08 -14.32 25.02
N ASP A 216 -3.22 -14.67 25.63
CA ASP A 216 -4.49 -14.00 25.36
C ASP A 216 -4.37 -12.48 25.56
N ALA A 217 -3.81 -12.06 26.70
CA ALA A 217 -3.57 -10.65 26.99
C ALA A 217 -2.59 -9.99 25.98
N LEU A 218 -1.46 -10.65 25.72
CA LEU A 218 -0.44 -10.17 24.79
C LEU A 218 -0.96 -10.05 23.36
N LEU A 219 -1.74 -11.02 22.89
CA LEU A 219 -2.39 -11.02 21.59
C LEU A 219 -3.42 -9.89 21.49
N GLY A 220 -4.20 -9.66 22.55
CA GLY A 220 -5.10 -8.51 22.63
C GLY A 220 -4.36 -7.17 22.46
N SER A 221 -3.25 -6.99 23.16
CA SER A 221 -2.41 -5.79 23.04
C SER A 221 -1.74 -5.67 21.66
N ALA A 222 -1.27 -6.77 21.06
CA ALA A 222 -0.71 -6.79 19.71
C ALA A 222 -1.75 -6.41 18.64
N THR A 223 -2.97 -6.92 18.75
CA THR A 223 -4.09 -6.60 17.84
C THR A 223 -4.49 -5.13 17.94
N LYS A 224 -4.58 -4.58 19.16
CA LYS A 224 -4.82 -3.14 19.37
C LYS A 224 -3.69 -2.30 18.79
N PHE A 225 -2.44 -2.66 19.08
CA PHE A 225 -1.27 -1.92 18.61
C PHE A 225 -1.18 -1.89 17.08
N THR A 226 -1.26 -3.05 16.42
CA THR A 226 -1.18 -3.12 14.95
C THR A 226 -2.34 -2.41 14.27
N SER A 227 -3.55 -2.48 14.83
CA SER A 227 -4.72 -1.73 14.31
C SER A 227 -4.55 -0.22 14.48
N ALA A 228 -4.00 0.21 15.61
CA ALA A 228 -3.74 1.63 15.87
C ALA A 228 -2.63 2.18 15.00
N ILE A 229 -1.57 1.41 14.74
CA ILE A 229 -0.52 1.79 13.78
C ILE A 229 -1.09 1.97 12.37
N TYR A 230 -1.95 1.04 11.94
CA TYR A 230 -2.63 1.17 10.66
C TYR A 230 -3.48 2.44 10.62
N GLU A 231 -4.35 2.65 11.61
CA GLU A 231 -5.26 3.80 11.62
C GLU A 231 -4.50 5.13 11.75
N LEU A 232 -3.42 5.17 12.53
CA LEU A 232 -2.52 6.33 12.60
C LEU A 232 -1.99 6.72 11.23
N VAL A 233 -1.45 5.76 10.47
CA VAL A 233 -0.93 6.03 9.12
C VAL A 233 -2.05 6.50 8.19
N GLU A 234 -3.20 5.82 8.20
CA GLU A 234 -4.32 6.21 7.34
C GLU A 234 -4.90 7.59 7.70
N GLN A 235 -4.99 7.97 8.98
CA GLN A 235 -5.42 9.32 9.36
C GLN A 235 -4.39 10.38 9.01
N THR A 236 -3.12 10.01 9.04
CA THR A 236 -2.02 10.92 8.72
C THR A 236 -1.95 11.20 7.22
N LEU A 237 -2.00 10.15 6.39
CA LEU A 237 -1.85 10.27 4.94
C LEU A 237 -3.17 10.59 4.23
N HIS A 238 -4.27 10.05 4.76
CA HIS A 238 -5.53 9.90 4.04
C HIS A 238 -6.74 10.17 4.97
N PRO A 239 -6.80 11.35 5.62
CA PRO A 239 -7.76 11.65 6.69
C PRO A 239 -9.23 11.53 6.27
N GLU A 240 -9.55 11.80 5.00
CA GLU A 240 -10.92 11.77 4.47
C GLU A 240 -11.21 10.51 3.66
N GLN A 241 -10.25 9.60 3.53
CA GLN A 241 -10.45 8.42 2.70
C GLN A 241 -11.27 7.34 3.42
N PRO A 242 -12.18 6.66 2.72
CA PRO A 242 -12.96 5.58 3.31
C PRO A 242 -12.08 4.44 3.84
N ARG A 243 -12.54 3.78 4.89
CA ARG A 243 -11.93 2.58 5.50
C ARG A 243 -12.65 1.30 5.09
N SER A 244 -13.94 1.38 4.78
CA SER A 244 -14.72 0.24 4.28
C SER A 244 -14.17 -0.24 2.96
N ALA A 245 -13.96 -1.55 2.84
CA ALA A 245 -13.54 -2.18 1.58
C ALA A 245 -14.48 -1.84 0.41
N VAL A 246 -15.80 -1.78 0.67
CA VAL A 246 -16.79 -1.43 -0.35
C VAL A 246 -16.54 -0.01 -0.85
N ARG A 247 -16.42 0.93 0.07
CA ARG A 247 -16.23 2.35 -0.27
C ARG A 247 -14.88 2.63 -0.89
N ILE A 248 -13.80 1.98 -0.41
CA ILE A 248 -12.48 1.98 -1.05
C ILE A 248 -12.60 1.50 -2.50
N SER A 249 -13.24 0.34 -2.72
CA SER A 249 -13.37 -0.21 -4.08
C SER A 249 -14.17 0.71 -5.03
N ILE A 250 -15.15 1.44 -4.51
CA ILE A 250 -15.95 2.42 -5.28
C ILE A 250 -15.11 3.65 -5.60
N ARG A 251 -14.43 4.22 -4.60
CA ARG A 251 -13.50 5.34 -4.79
C ARG A 251 -12.45 5.00 -5.84
N ASP A 252 -11.81 3.84 -5.72
CA ASP A 252 -10.75 3.44 -6.64
C ASP A 252 -11.30 3.27 -8.08
N ALA A 253 -12.51 2.75 -8.22
CA ALA A 253 -13.20 2.68 -9.51
C ALA A 253 -13.46 4.08 -10.10
N ARG A 254 -13.90 5.04 -9.27
CA ARG A 254 -14.10 6.44 -9.68
C ARG A 254 -12.77 7.10 -10.10
N GLN A 255 -11.71 6.90 -9.34
CA GLN A 255 -10.37 7.43 -9.67
C GLN A 255 -9.84 6.88 -10.99
N VAL A 256 -10.01 5.56 -11.24
CA VAL A 256 -9.61 4.96 -12.51
C VAL A 256 -10.45 5.50 -13.67
N GLN A 257 -11.73 5.80 -13.44
CA GLN A 257 -12.56 6.45 -14.44
C GLN A 257 -12.10 7.89 -14.74
N GLN A 258 -11.76 8.68 -13.72
CA GLN A 258 -11.19 10.03 -13.91
C GLN A 258 -9.82 9.98 -14.62
N PHE A 259 -9.00 8.97 -14.32
CA PHE A 259 -7.73 8.77 -15.01
C PHE A 259 -7.93 8.48 -16.51
N TYR A 260 -8.99 7.74 -16.86
CA TYR A 260 -9.36 7.54 -18.27
C TYR A 260 -9.71 8.84 -19.00
N GLU A 261 -10.34 9.80 -18.32
CA GLU A 261 -10.58 11.14 -18.90
C GLU A 261 -9.28 11.87 -19.22
N THR A 262 -8.24 11.67 -18.40
CA THR A 262 -6.88 12.19 -18.66
C THR A 262 -6.27 11.56 -19.90
N ILE A 263 -6.48 10.26 -20.11
CA ILE A 263 -6.04 9.56 -21.33
C ILE A 263 -6.73 10.14 -22.57
N ILE A 264 -8.04 10.38 -22.52
CA ILE A 264 -8.76 11.04 -23.62
C ILE A 264 -8.16 12.43 -23.90
N GLY A 265 -7.80 13.17 -22.85
CA GLY A 265 -7.08 14.44 -22.98
C GLY A 265 -5.76 14.31 -23.75
N ARG A 266 -4.95 13.29 -23.42
CA ARG A 266 -3.70 12.98 -24.14
C ARG A 266 -3.94 12.53 -25.58
N GLU A 267 -4.99 11.75 -25.85
CA GLU A 267 -5.33 11.38 -27.22
C GLU A 267 -5.69 12.60 -28.08
N ASN A 268 -6.43 13.57 -27.51
CA ASN A 268 -6.72 14.84 -28.17
C ASN A 268 -5.47 15.70 -28.38
N GLU A 269 -4.52 15.66 -27.47
CA GLU A 269 -3.22 16.32 -27.63
C GLU A 269 -2.39 15.68 -28.75
N ALA A 270 -2.31 14.35 -28.79
CA ALA A 270 -1.66 13.61 -29.87
C ALA A 270 -2.29 13.92 -31.24
N MET A 271 -3.62 13.94 -31.35
CA MET A 271 -4.30 14.33 -32.59
C MET A 271 -3.96 15.77 -33.01
N ARG A 272 -3.85 16.71 -32.07
CA ARG A 272 -3.43 18.09 -32.35
C ARG A 272 -1.96 18.17 -32.80
N ALA A 273 -1.07 17.39 -32.19
CA ALA A 273 0.33 17.32 -32.59
C ALA A 273 0.47 16.81 -34.05
N MET A 274 -0.27 15.76 -34.40
CA MET A 274 -0.32 15.23 -35.77
C MET A 274 -0.89 16.26 -36.75
N ALA A 275 -2.00 16.92 -36.40
CA ALA A 275 -2.63 17.92 -37.25
C ALA A 275 -1.68 19.08 -37.60
N ARG A 276 -0.80 19.49 -36.67
CA ARG A 276 0.22 20.53 -36.93
C ARG A 276 1.21 20.13 -38.04
N ARG A 277 1.41 18.84 -38.29
CA ARG A 277 2.23 18.31 -39.40
C ARG A 277 1.47 18.19 -40.73
N GLY A 278 0.21 18.62 -40.77
CA GLY A 278 -0.63 18.47 -41.96
C GLY A 278 -1.26 17.09 -42.11
N GLU A 279 -1.22 16.24 -41.07
CA GLU A 279 -1.99 14.99 -41.05
C GLU A 279 -3.50 15.31 -41.09
N SER A 280 -4.25 14.52 -41.88
CA SER A 280 -5.69 14.68 -42.06
C SER A 280 -6.49 13.54 -41.39
N GLY A 281 -7.82 13.68 -41.33
CA GLY A 281 -8.70 12.65 -40.77
C GLY A 281 -8.66 11.31 -41.51
N PHE A 282 -8.26 11.29 -42.79
CA PHE A 282 -8.10 10.06 -43.59
C PHE A 282 -6.71 9.40 -43.42
N SER A 283 -5.77 10.06 -42.75
CA SER A 283 -4.40 9.57 -42.50
C SER A 283 -4.18 9.17 -41.03
N GLY A 284 -3.05 9.54 -40.42
CA GLY A 284 -2.62 9.12 -39.08
C GLY A 284 -3.62 9.43 -37.97
N ILE A 285 -4.38 10.54 -38.05
CA ILE A 285 -5.44 10.87 -37.08
C ILE A 285 -6.55 9.81 -37.10
N GLY A 286 -6.97 9.37 -38.30
CA GLY A 286 -7.95 8.30 -38.45
C GLY A 286 -7.44 6.95 -37.94
N HIS A 287 -6.14 6.67 -38.09
CA HIS A 287 -5.52 5.50 -37.47
C HIS A 287 -5.54 5.60 -35.94
N LEU A 288 -5.15 6.75 -35.35
CA LEU A 288 -5.18 6.96 -33.91
C LEU A 288 -6.59 6.72 -33.34
N GLN A 289 -7.63 7.30 -33.95
CA GLN A 289 -9.03 7.07 -33.54
C GLN A 289 -9.46 5.59 -33.62
N ARG A 290 -9.00 4.85 -34.65
CA ARG A 290 -9.24 3.39 -34.73
C ARG A 290 -8.52 2.66 -33.60
N THR A 291 -7.28 3.04 -33.29
CA THR A 291 -6.54 2.42 -32.17
C THR A 291 -7.18 2.71 -30.82
N SER A 292 -7.70 3.92 -30.59
CA SER A 292 -8.42 4.26 -29.35
C SER A 292 -9.65 3.37 -29.16
N ARG A 293 -10.47 3.20 -30.20
CA ARG A 293 -11.64 2.30 -30.16
C ARG A 293 -11.23 0.84 -29.91
N ALA A 294 -10.21 0.36 -30.60
CA ALA A 294 -9.70 -1.00 -30.41
C ALA A 294 -9.16 -1.21 -28.99
N PHE A 295 -8.49 -0.19 -28.42
CA PHE A 295 -7.99 -0.21 -27.05
C PHE A 295 -9.13 -0.28 -26.02
N SER A 296 -10.17 0.55 -26.16
CA SER A 296 -11.35 0.47 -25.26
C SER A 296 -11.99 -0.92 -25.28
N ASN A 297 -12.18 -1.50 -26.47
CA ASN A 297 -12.70 -2.86 -26.60
C ASN A 297 -11.78 -3.90 -25.94
N TYR A 298 -10.47 -3.78 -26.13
CA TYR A 298 -9.50 -4.67 -25.50
C TYR A 298 -9.56 -4.59 -23.97
N VAL A 299 -9.66 -3.39 -23.40
CA VAL A 299 -9.82 -3.19 -21.95
C VAL A 299 -11.06 -3.91 -21.43
N ASP A 300 -12.19 -3.80 -22.13
CA ASP A 300 -13.43 -4.45 -21.71
C ASP A 300 -13.33 -5.98 -21.76
N GLU A 301 -12.74 -6.55 -22.82
CA GLU A 301 -12.53 -8.00 -22.91
C GLU A 301 -11.53 -8.52 -21.86
N GLU A 302 -10.46 -7.77 -21.59
CA GLU A 302 -9.48 -8.15 -20.56
C GLU A 302 -10.11 -8.13 -19.16
N VAL A 303 -10.92 -7.11 -18.87
CA VAL A 303 -11.69 -7.05 -17.61
C VAL A 303 -12.67 -8.22 -17.50
N ARG A 304 -13.34 -8.61 -18.58
CA ARG A 304 -14.19 -9.82 -18.59
C ARG A 304 -13.39 -11.09 -18.36
N LEU A 305 -12.23 -11.24 -18.98
CA LEU A 305 -11.36 -12.40 -18.80
C LEU A 305 -10.88 -12.53 -17.35
N VAL A 306 -10.37 -11.45 -16.77
CA VAL A 306 -9.88 -11.42 -15.38
C VAL A 306 -11.00 -11.73 -14.40
N THR A 307 -12.21 -11.20 -14.63
CA THR A 307 -13.35 -11.48 -13.76
C THR A 307 -13.91 -12.89 -13.92
N ALA A 308 -13.97 -13.44 -15.14
CA ALA A 308 -14.40 -14.81 -15.39
C ALA A 308 -13.49 -15.86 -14.74
N ASN A 309 -12.19 -15.57 -14.64
CA ASN A 309 -11.21 -16.46 -13.99
C ASN A 309 -11.13 -16.29 -12.47
N SER A 310 -11.83 -15.32 -11.90
CA SER A 310 -11.77 -15.05 -10.47
C SER A 310 -12.69 -15.97 -9.67
N ARG A 311 -12.22 -16.39 -8.49
CA ARG A 311 -13.06 -17.06 -7.48
C ARG A 311 -13.81 -16.06 -6.58
N ALA A 312 -13.64 -14.76 -6.80
CA ALA A 312 -14.32 -13.73 -6.02
C ALA A 312 -15.83 -13.86 -6.16
N ARG A 313 -16.54 -13.96 -5.04
CA ARG A 313 -18.00 -14.13 -5.00
C ARG A 313 -18.74 -12.85 -4.62
N ASP A 314 -18.04 -11.88 -4.04
CA ASP A 314 -18.62 -10.61 -3.61
C ASP A 314 -18.29 -9.45 -4.57
N LEU A 315 -19.15 -8.44 -4.56
CA LEU A 315 -19.13 -7.33 -5.51
C LEU A 315 -17.91 -6.43 -5.28
N CYS A 316 -17.54 -6.18 -4.02
CA CYS A 316 -16.35 -5.43 -3.65
C CYS A 316 -15.07 -6.00 -4.29
N ASN A 317 -14.81 -7.29 -4.12
CA ASN A 317 -13.62 -7.95 -4.66
C ASN A 317 -13.65 -7.97 -6.19
N LEU A 318 -14.82 -8.21 -6.80
CA LEU A 318 -14.99 -8.10 -8.25
C LEU A 318 -14.71 -6.67 -8.75
N ARG A 319 -15.18 -5.65 -8.04
CA ARG A 319 -14.92 -4.24 -8.37
C ARG A 319 -13.44 -3.93 -8.30
N THR A 320 -12.76 -4.31 -7.23
CA THR A 320 -11.30 -4.13 -7.08
C THR A 320 -10.53 -4.82 -8.22
N LEU A 321 -10.90 -6.05 -8.60
CA LEU A 321 -10.27 -6.75 -9.72
C LEU A 321 -10.46 -6.01 -11.05
N LYS A 322 -11.68 -5.56 -11.35
CA LYS A 322 -11.98 -4.75 -12.54
C LYS A 322 -11.16 -3.46 -12.56
N THR A 323 -11.11 -2.77 -11.42
CA THR A 323 -10.38 -1.50 -11.25
C THR A 323 -8.87 -1.69 -11.48
N ASN A 324 -8.27 -2.75 -10.91
CA ASN A 324 -6.84 -3.03 -11.07
C ASN A 324 -6.49 -3.36 -12.53
N ALA A 325 -7.29 -4.20 -13.19
CA ALA A 325 -7.08 -4.53 -14.60
C ALA A 325 -7.15 -3.27 -15.49
N ARG A 326 -8.15 -2.41 -15.28
CA ARG A 326 -8.28 -1.13 -15.99
C ARG A 326 -7.09 -0.21 -15.74
N ARG A 327 -6.70 -0.02 -14.47
CA ARG A 327 -5.60 0.86 -14.07
C ARG A 327 -4.32 0.50 -14.81
N SER A 328 -3.92 -0.77 -14.78
CA SER A 328 -2.69 -1.23 -15.43
C SER A 328 -2.69 -0.97 -16.95
N LEU A 329 -3.81 -1.24 -17.63
CA LEU A 329 -3.93 -0.99 -19.06
C LEU A 329 -3.93 0.51 -19.40
N TYR A 330 -4.58 1.32 -18.56
CA TYR A 330 -4.65 2.77 -18.69
C TYR A 330 -3.29 3.42 -18.48
N GLU A 331 -2.52 3.01 -17.47
CA GLU A 331 -1.15 3.49 -17.25
C GLU A 331 -0.27 3.23 -18.47
N HIS A 332 -0.30 1.99 -18.99
CA HIS A 332 0.45 1.64 -20.20
C HIS A 332 0.03 2.48 -21.43
N ARG A 333 -1.27 2.75 -21.60
CA ARG A 333 -1.77 3.60 -22.69
C ARG A 333 -1.32 5.05 -22.52
N TYR A 334 -1.36 5.57 -21.30
CA TYR A 334 -0.93 6.92 -20.96
C TYR A 334 0.56 7.12 -21.28
N ASP A 335 1.41 6.19 -20.83
CA ASP A 335 2.86 6.25 -21.10
C ASP A 335 3.15 6.22 -22.60
N ARG A 336 2.48 5.32 -23.34
CA ARG A 336 2.63 5.24 -24.79
C ARG A 336 2.21 6.53 -25.51
N LEU A 337 1.10 7.14 -25.09
CA LEU A 337 0.64 8.41 -25.68
C LEU A 337 1.60 9.55 -25.36
N THR A 338 2.13 9.58 -24.14
CA THR A 338 3.10 10.59 -23.70
C THR A 338 4.36 10.53 -24.56
N ASN A 339 4.97 9.34 -24.68
CA ASN A 339 6.15 9.14 -25.54
C ASN A 339 5.87 9.53 -27.00
N PHE A 340 4.70 9.16 -27.52
CA PHE A 340 4.31 9.54 -28.89
C PHE A 340 4.20 11.06 -29.06
N ILE A 341 3.60 11.76 -28.09
CA ILE A 341 3.49 13.23 -28.14
C ILE A 341 4.88 13.87 -28.09
N ASP A 342 5.76 13.39 -27.21
CA ASP A 342 7.12 13.90 -27.07
C ASP A 342 7.92 13.73 -28.36
N ASP A 343 7.82 12.56 -29.01
CA ASP A 343 8.45 12.30 -30.32
C ASP A 343 7.90 13.24 -31.40
N GLU A 344 6.59 13.46 -31.44
CA GLU A 344 5.96 14.37 -32.41
C GLU A 344 6.36 15.84 -32.18
N VAL A 345 6.53 16.27 -30.93
CA VAL A 345 7.01 17.61 -30.59
C VAL A 345 8.46 17.77 -31.02
N ALA A 346 9.33 16.81 -30.69
CA ALA A 346 10.75 16.85 -31.05
C ALA A 346 10.97 16.92 -32.58
N ILE A 347 10.16 16.18 -33.36
CA ILE A 347 10.21 16.25 -34.83
C ILE A 347 9.79 17.63 -35.33
N ASN A 348 8.74 18.22 -34.76
CA ASN A 348 8.27 19.54 -35.17
C ASN A 348 9.34 20.62 -34.89
N ASP A 349 9.95 20.60 -33.72
CA ASP A 349 11.01 21.54 -33.34
C ASP A 349 12.21 21.41 -34.29
N PHE A 350 12.62 20.18 -34.60
CA PHE A 350 13.70 19.92 -35.57
C PHE A 350 13.39 20.47 -36.97
N ILE A 351 12.16 20.30 -37.47
CA ILE A 351 11.74 20.80 -38.78
C ILE A 351 11.75 22.34 -38.79
N LEU A 352 11.23 22.98 -37.72
CA LEU A 352 11.21 24.44 -37.60
C LEU A 352 12.64 25.01 -37.56
N ASP A 353 13.53 24.40 -36.78
CA ASP A 353 14.93 24.80 -36.70
C ASP A 353 15.66 24.63 -38.05
N TYR A 354 15.39 23.53 -38.77
CA TYR A 354 15.97 23.31 -40.10
C TYR A 354 15.58 24.41 -41.08
N PHE A 355 14.29 24.76 -41.16
CA PHE A 355 13.83 25.81 -42.06
C PHE A 355 14.29 27.22 -41.63
N ALA A 356 14.36 27.49 -40.33
CA ALA A 356 14.88 28.78 -39.83
C ALA A 356 16.35 28.98 -40.22
N ASN A 357 17.17 27.93 -40.13
CA ASN A 357 18.58 27.98 -40.51
C ASN A 357 18.81 28.07 -42.02
N ASP A 358 17.99 27.38 -42.84
CA ASP A 358 18.08 27.47 -44.30
C ASP A 358 17.70 28.87 -44.81
N ILE A 359 16.69 29.49 -44.22
CA ILE A 359 16.31 30.89 -44.53
C ILE A 359 17.40 31.87 -44.10
N ALA A 360 18.07 31.64 -42.96
CA ALA A 360 19.16 32.52 -42.49
C ALA A 360 20.44 32.39 -43.34
N ALA A 361 20.60 31.29 -44.09
CA ALA A 361 21.76 31.04 -44.95
C ALA A 361 21.59 31.57 -46.39
N GLN A 362 20.37 31.95 -46.79
CA GLN A 362 20.04 32.58 -48.07
C GLN A 362 20.03 34.11 -47.95
#